data_AF-M7ARX6-F1
#
_entry.id   AF-M7ARX6-F1
#
_cell.length_a   1.000
_cell.length_b   1.000
_cell.length_c   1.000
_cell.angle_alpha   90.00
_cell.angle_beta   90.00
_cell.angle_gamma   90.00
#
_symmetry.space_group_name_H-M   'P 1'
#
loop_
_entity.id
_entity.type
_entity.pdbx_description
1 polymer ?
#
loop_
_entity_poly.entity_id
_entity_poly.type
_entity_poly.pdbx_seq_one_letter_code
_entity_poly.pdbx_strand_id
1 'polypeptide(L)'
;QYHPDKQSADVPAGEVEERVQRFIEIDQAWKILGNEETKKEYDLQRREDDLTQTWPLDAQIYLEDMSWNKDEHCYTHSCRCGGKYTVSRNEAEEVSLVCCDTCSLIIEILQ
;
A
#
# COMPACT_ATOMS: atom_id res chain seq x y z
N GLN A 1 -7.11 0.24 -31.34
CA GLN A 1 -7.33 -1.19 -31.64
C GLN A 1 -8.53 -1.79 -30.88
N TYR A 2 -9.30 -1.03 -30.10
CA TYR A 2 -10.45 -1.55 -29.34
C TYR A 2 -11.80 -0.92 -29.73
N HIS A 3 -11.85 -0.14 -30.80
CA HIS A 3 -13.09 0.42 -31.31
C HIS A 3 -13.89 -0.69 -32.03
N PRO A 4 -15.21 -0.80 -31.82
CA PRO A 4 -16.04 -1.85 -32.43
C PRO A 4 -15.89 -1.95 -33.96
N ASP A 5 -15.78 -0.81 -34.66
CA ASP A 5 -15.54 -0.77 -36.12
C ASP A 5 -14.20 -1.37 -36.61
N LYS A 6 -13.26 -1.71 -35.71
CA LYS A 6 -11.95 -2.27 -36.07
C LYS A 6 -11.79 -3.74 -35.67
N GLN A 7 -12.88 -4.41 -35.25
CA GLN A 7 -12.84 -5.82 -34.91
C GLN A 7 -12.90 -6.69 -36.19
N SER A 8 -11.90 -7.54 -36.38
CA SER A 8 -11.88 -8.56 -37.44
C SER A 8 -12.91 -9.66 -37.14
N ALA A 9 -13.62 -10.15 -38.15
CA ALA A 9 -14.73 -11.10 -38.02
C ALA A 9 -14.34 -12.53 -37.57
N ASP A 10 -13.05 -12.86 -37.44
CA ASP A 10 -12.53 -14.20 -37.10
C ASP A 10 -12.17 -14.40 -35.62
N VAL A 11 -12.78 -13.62 -34.73
CA VAL A 11 -12.46 -13.67 -33.29
C VAL A 11 -13.52 -14.51 -32.56
N PRO A 12 -13.14 -15.55 -31.80
CA PRO A 12 -14.09 -16.39 -31.06
C PRO A 12 -14.91 -15.55 -30.06
N ALA A 13 -16.19 -15.92 -29.85
CA ALA A 13 -17.17 -15.12 -29.11
C ALA A 13 -16.69 -14.60 -27.73
N GLY A 14 -15.88 -15.38 -27.01
CA GLY A 14 -15.33 -14.96 -25.71
C GLY A 14 -14.29 -13.83 -25.79
N GLU A 15 -13.50 -13.76 -26.87
CA GLU A 15 -12.55 -12.66 -27.09
C GLU A 15 -13.25 -11.37 -27.57
N VAL A 16 -14.43 -11.50 -28.20
CA VAL A 16 -15.27 -10.35 -28.57
C VAL A 16 -15.87 -9.69 -27.33
N GLU A 17 -16.38 -10.50 -26.40
CA GLU A 17 -16.88 -10.00 -25.10
C GLU A 17 -15.79 -9.30 -24.29
N GLU A 18 -14.58 -9.86 -24.21
CA GLU A 18 -13.44 -9.20 -23.52
C GLU A 18 -13.09 -7.85 -24.16
N ARG A 19 -13.12 -7.76 -25.49
CA ARG A 19 -12.82 -6.50 -26.21
C ARG A 19 -13.92 -5.46 -26.02
N VAL A 20 -15.19 -5.87 -25.95
CA VAL A 20 -16.31 -4.97 -25.65
C VAL A 20 -16.20 -4.47 -24.20
N GLN A 21 -15.87 -5.34 -23.26
CA GLN A 21 -15.67 -4.98 -21.86
C GLN A 21 -14.54 -3.96 -21.69
N ARG A 22 -13.39 -4.21 -22.32
CA ARG A 22 -12.27 -3.24 -22.34
C ARG A 22 -12.65 -1.90 -22.97
N PHE A 23 -13.50 -1.90 -24.00
CA PHE A 23 -13.97 -0.66 -24.60
C PHE A 23 -14.86 0.15 -23.63
N ILE A 24 -15.76 -0.53 -22.91
CA ILE A 24 -16.63 0.10 -21.90
C ILE A 24 -15.77 0.71 -20.78
N GLU A 25 -14.75 -0.02 -20.31
CA GLU A 25 -13.82 0.48 -19.29
C GLU A 25 -13.05 1.73 -19.76
N ILE A 26 -12.57 1.72 -21.00
CA ILE A 26 -11.86 2.86 -21.60
C ILE A 26 -12.80 4.07 -21.72
N ASP A 27 -14.05 3.88 -22.18
CA ASP A 27 -15.04 4.95 -22.30
C ASP A 27 -15.42 5.55 -20.93
N GLN A 28 -15.58 4.70 -19.92
CA GLN A 28 -15.84 5.12 -18.54
C GLN A 28 -14.67 5.94 -17.98
N ALA A 29 -13.44 5.46 -18.13
CA ALA A 29 -12.24 6.17 -17.70
C ALA A 29 -12.14 7.53 -18.41
N TRP A 30 -12.42 7.59 -19.71
CA TRP A 30 -12.39 8.84 -20.47
C TRP A 30 -13.46 9.83 -20.01
N LYS A 31 -14.68 9.37 -19.68
CA LYS A 31 -15.74 10.22 -19.12
C LYS A 31 -15.38 10.82 -17.76
N ILE A 32 -14.73 10.03 -16.89
CA ILE A 32 -14.28 10.46 -15.57
C ILE A 32 -13.12 11.45 -15.69
N LEU A 33 -12.15 11.18 -16.57
CA LEU A 33 -10.97 12.02 -16.78
C LEU A 33 -11.26 13.27 -17.63
N GLY A 34 -12.38 13.27 -18.37
CA GLY A 34 -12.80 14.34 -19.27
C GLY A 34 -13.45 15.53 -18.57
N ASN A 35 -13.93 15.37 -17.34
CA ASN A 35 -14.46 16.45 -16.51
C ASN A 35 -13.42 16.82 -15.43
N GLU A 36 -13.07 18.12 -15.34
CA GLU A 36 -12.06 18.61 -14.40
C GLU A 36 -12.42 18.34 -12.93
N GLU A 37 -13.70 18.35 -12.57
CA GLU A 37 -14.15 18.10 -11.19
C GLU A 37 -13.94 16.64 -10.78
N THR A 38 -14.43 15.71 -11.60
CA THR A 38 -14.29 14.25 -11.35
C THR A 38 -12.84 13.78 -11.46
N LYS A 39 -12.06 14.40 -12.35
CA LYS A 39 -10.61 14.17 -12.43
C LYS A 39 -9.92 14.59 -11.14
N LYS A 40 -10.27 15.75 -10.60
CA LYS A 40 -9.67 16.27 -9.36
C LYS A 40 -10.01 15.38 -8.16
N GLU A 41 -11.24 14.89 -8.07
CA GLU A 41 -11.65 13.93 -7.03
C GLU A 41 -10.87 12.62 -7.15
N TYR A 42 -10.74 12.07 -8.36
CA TYR A 42 -9.95 10.87 -8.62
C TYR A 42 -8.47 11.06 -8.25
N ASP A 43 -7.86 12.18 -8.64
CA ASP A 43 -6.47 12.53 -8.31
C ASP A 43 -6.26 12.76 -6.80
N LEU A 44 -7.30 13.15 -6.06
CA LEU A 44 -7.25 13.28 -4.61
C LEU A 44 -7.31 11.92 -3.94
N GLN A 45 -8.26 11.07 -4.38
CA GLN A 45 -8.43 9.72 -3.85
C GLN A 45 -7.20 8.85 -4.08
N ARG A 46 -6.59 8.89 -5.27
CA ARG A 46 -5.31 8.19 -5.51
C ARG A 46 -4.18 8.67 -4.61
N ARG A 47 -4.12 9.97 -4.31
CA ARG A 47 -3.10 10.50 -3.39
C ARG A 47 -3.33 10.03 -1.96
N GLU A 48 -4.59 9.95 -1.53
CA GLU A 48 -4.94 9.40 -0.22
C GLU A 48 -4.62 7.91 -0.16
N ASP A 49 -4.94 7.15 -1.20
CA ASP A 49 -4.56 5.73 -1.31
C ASP A 49 -3.04 5.56 -1.30
N ASP A 50 -2.27 6.33 -2.07
CA ASP A 50 -0.80 6.25 -2.06
C ASP A 50 -0.21 6.61 -0.68
N LEU A 51 -0.80 7.57 0.04
CA LEU A 51 -0.38 7.95 1.39
C LEU A 51 -0.74 6.89 2.44
N THR A 52 -1.81 6.11 2.21
CA THR A 52 -2.30 5.09 3.15
C THR A 52 -1.79 3.68 2.82
N GLN A 53 -1.38 3.42 1.57
CA GLN A 53 -0.98 2.09 1.09
C GLN A 53 0.48 1.73 1.35
N THR A 54 1.32 2.61 1.88
CA THR A 54 2.73 2.24 2.09
C THR A 54 3.30 2.92 3.32
N TRP A 55 2.95 2.37 4.49
CA TRP A 55 3.89 2.44 5.60
C TRP A 55 5.22 1.88 5.10
N PRO A 56 6.34 2.62 5.19
CA PRO A 56 7.64 2.14 4.74
C PRO A 56 8.13 1.09 5.73
N LEU A 57 7.60 -0.13 5.56
CA LEU A 57 7.92 -1.29 6.38
C LEU A 57 9.38 -1.66 6.11
N ASP A 58 10.20 -1.40 7.12
CA ASP A 58 11.65 -1.47 7.12
C ASP A 58 12.11 -2.92 7.15
N ALA A 59 11.50 -3.72 8.04
CA ALA A 59 11.75 -5.12 8.27
C ALA A 59 10.64 -5.74 9.15
N GLN A 60 10.58 -7.07 9.13
CA GLN A 60 9.84 -7.87 10.11
C GLN A 60 10.86 -8.54 11.03
N ILE A 61 10.71 -8.40 12.34
CA ILE A 61 11.69 -8.84 13.34
C ILE A 61 10.94 -9.63 14.42
N TYR A 62 11.48 -10.75 14.87
CA TYR A 62 10.88 -11.48 15.98
C TYR A 62 11.10 -10.75 17.30
N LEU A 63 10.13 -10.80 18.21
CA LEU A 63 10.26 -10.17 19.52
C LEU A 63 11.48 -10.71 20.29
N GLU A 64 11.83 -11.97 20.07
CA GLU A 64 13.03 -12.61 20.63
C GLU A 64 14.36 -12.06 20.09
N ASP A 65 14.37 -11.53 18.86
CA ASP A 65 15.54 -10.87 18.27
C ASP A 65 15.74 -9.44 18.82
N MET A 66 14.73 -8.86 19.49
CA MET A 66 14.85 -7.53 20.08
C MET A 66 15.65 -7.56 21.40
N SER A 67 16.39 -6.49 21.65
CA SER A 67 17.15 -6.33 22.90
C SER A 67 16.24 -5.88 24.03
N TRP A 68 16.08 -6.74 25.05
CA TRP A 68 15.30 -6.42 26.25
C TRP A 68 16.06 -5.51 27.21
N ASN A 69 15.53 -4.31 27.44
CA ASN A 69 16.00 -3.38 28.46
C ASN A 69 15.28 -3.65 29.79
N LYS A 70 16.04 -4.07 30.80
CA LYS A 70 15.51 -4.42 32.13
C LYS A 70 15.16 -3.20 32.97
N ASP A 71 15.82 -2.06 32.75
CA ASP A 71 15.61 -0.84 33.54
C ASP A 71 14.31 -0.14 33.13
N GLU A 72 14.00 -0.14 31.83
CA GLU A 72 12.79 0.50 31.27
C GLU A 72 11.67 -0.48 30.92
N HIS A 73 11.89 -1.79 31.12
CA HIS A 73 10.93 -2.86 30.79
C HIS A 73 10.41 -2.80 29.34
N CYS A 74 11.31 -2.56 28.39
CA CYS A 74 10.99 -2.40 26.97
C CYS A 74 11.91 -3.21 26.05
N TYR A 75 11.41 -3.60 24.90
CA TYR A 75 12.19 -4.17 23.81
C TYR A 75 12.70 -3.05 22.92
N THR A 76 13.97 -3.17 22.51
CA THR A 76 14.66 -2.18 21.71
C THR A 76 15.34 -2.82 20.51
N HIS A 77 15.28 -2.16 19.35
CA HIS A 77 15.99 -2.57 18.13
C HIS A 77 16.59 -1.36 17.43
N SER A 78 17.81 -1.48 16.90
CA SER A 78 18.48 -0.38 16.19
C SER A 78 17.93 -0.19 14.78
N CYS A 79 17.68 1.05 14.39
CA CYS A 79 17.29 1.40 13.02
C CYS A 79 18.52 1.71 12.16
N ARG A 80 18.42 1.47 10.83
CA ARG A 80 19.47 1.80 9.85
C ARG A 80 19.80 3.30 9.78
N CYS A 81 18.92 4.17 10.26
CA CYS A 81 19.16 5.61 10.32
C CYS A 81 19.99 6.05 11.54
N GLY A 82 20.29 5.14 12.48
CA GLY A 82 20.93 5.44 13.76
C GLY A 82 19.96 5.69 14.92
N GLY A 83 18.66 5.71 14.68
CA GLY A 83 17.62 5.72 15.70
C GLY A 83 17.33 4.34 16.30
N LYS A 84 16.27 4.24 17.10
CA LYS A 84 15.82 2.99 17.71
C LYS A 84 14.30 2.81 17.60
N TYR A 85 13.90 1.56 17.51
CA TYR A 85 12.54 1.09 17.72
C TYR A 85 12.43 0.68 19.18
N THR A 86 11.46 1.22 19.90
CA THR A 86 11.25 0.93 21.33
C THR A 86 9.79 0.58 21.54
N VAL A 87 9.52 -0.53 22.22
CA VAL A 87 8.16 -0.98 22.53
C VAL A 87 8.13 -1.55 23.94
N SER A 88 7.15 -1.15 24.76
CA SER A 88 7.00 -1.75 26.08
C SER A 88 6.46 -3.18 25.99
N ARG A 89 6.62 -3.97 27.05
CA ARG A 89 6.06 -5.33 27.08
C ARG A 89 4.55 -5.36 26.84
N ASN A 90 3.81 -4.42 27.43
CA ASN A 90 2.36 -4.37 27.29
C ASN A 90 1.95 -3.99 25.85
N GLU A 91 2.65 -3.00 25.26
CA GLU A 91 2.38 -2.58 23.89
C GLU A 91 2.72 -3.67 22.87
N ALA A 92 3.75 -4.49 23.11
CA ALA A 92 4.11 -5.60 22.21
C ALA A 92 3.06 -6.73 22.17
N GLU A 93 2.14 -6.78 23.14
CA GLU A 93 0.99 -7.71 23.14
C GLU A 93 -0.20 -7.16 22.34
N GLU A 94 -0.35 -5.84 22.25
CA GLU A 94 -1.47 -5.16 21.57
C GLU A 94 -1.12 -4.63 20.18
N VAL A 95 0.16 -4.31 19.95
CA VAL A 95 0.67 -3.61 18.77
C VAL A 95 1.90 -4.32 18.22
N SER A 96 1.82 -4.75 16.97
CA SER A 96 2.93 -5.37 16.25
C SER A 96 3.71 -4.39 15.36
N LEU A 97 3.28 -3.13 15.20
CA LEU A 97 3.98 -2.14 14.36
C LEU A 97 4.66 -1.07 15.22
N VAL A 98 5.97 -0.89 15.04
CA VAL A 98 6.77 0.07 15.82
C VAL A 98 7.49 1.05 14.91
N CYS A 99 7.28 2.34 15.17
CA CYS A 99 7.95 3.43 14.46
C CYS A 99 9.34 3.69 15.02
N CYS A 100 10.28 4.09 14.15
CA CYS A 100 11.56 4.60 14.59
C CYS A 100 11.39 5.97 15.26
N ASP A 101 12.14 6.23 16.34
CA ASP A 101 12.16 7.53 17.02
C ASP A 101 12.77 8.68 16.20
N THR A 102 13.52 8.35 15.15
CA THR A 102 14.35 9.32 14.40
C THR A 102 13.92 9.47 12.93
N CYS A 103 13.18 8.51 12.38
CA CYS A 103 12.76 8.53 10.97
C CYS A 103 11.34 7.98 10.79
N SER A 104 10.83 7.98 9.55
CA SER A 104 9.49 7.48 9.22
C SER A 104 9.41 5.97 9.01
N LEU A 105 10.50 5.23 9.24
CA LEU A 105 10.54 3.77 9.07
C LEU A 105 9.75 3.07 10.18
N ILE A 106 9.15 1.94 9.81
CA ILE A 106 8.32 1.12 10.70
C ILE A 106 8.79 -0.32 10.61
N ILE A 107 8.92 -1.01 11.74
CA ILE A 107 9.14 -2.46 11.76
C ILE A 107 7.87 -3.18 12.22
N GLU A 108 7.70 -4.40 11.75
CA GLU A 108 6.70 -5.32 12.29
C GLU A 108 7.36 -6.33 13.22
N ILE A 109 6.76 -6.53 14.39
CA ILE A 109 7.19 -7.46 15.41
C ILE A 109 6.40 -8.76 15.25
N LEU A 110 7.13 -9.84 15.03
CA LEU A 110 6.60 -11.20 14.96
C LEU A 110 6.71 -11.87 16.35
N GLN A 111 5.65 -12.57 16.77
CA GLN A 111 5.61 -13.30 18.06
C GLN A 111 6.13 -14.73 17.94
#